data_AF-A0A519W055-F1
#
_entry.id   AF-A0A519W055-F1
#
_cell.length_a   1.000
_cell.length_b   1.000
_cell.length_c   1.000
_cell.angle_alpha   90.00
_cell.angle_beta   90.00
_cell.angle_gamma   90.00
#
_symmetry.space_group_name_H-M   'P 1'
#
loop_
_entity.id
_entity.type
_entity.pdbx_description
1 polymer ?
#
loop_
_entity_poly.entity_id
_entity_poly.type
_entity_poly.pdbx_seq_one_letter_code
_entity_poly.pdbx_strand_id
1 'polypeptide(L)'
;MKKVLVFMMLIVVCSCSNSQRMHGTNPQDIDGFLNFKNYKPIAVEYELTRLGDGNLGPSDLTLEAVLYYDATTFTKLRETYHEIGHTAPEKSSKDFNFKWLPKAVKDELVKSPKNAISYSGMALSSNPNCRLWFLDNKVLVYYLTM
;
A
#
# COMPACT_ATOMS: atom_id res chain seq x y z
N MET A 1 -40.24 18.89 44.97
CA MET A 1 -38.77 19.02 45.14
C MET A 1 -38.10 18.26 44.00
N LYS A 2 -37.50 18.97 43.03
CA LYS A 2 -36.86 18.37 41.84
C LYS A 2 -35.43 17.94 42.21
N LYS A 3 -35.12 16.64 42.05
CA LYS A 3 -33.76 16.10 42.19
C LYS A 3 -33.03 16.34 40.86
N VAL A 4 -31.98 17.15 40.89
CA VAL A 4 -31.06 17.34 39.74
C VAL A 4 -29.94 16.32 39.90
N LEU A 5 -29.87 15.37 38.96
CA LEU A 5 -28.82 14.36 38.88
C LEU A 5 -27.69 14.95 38.02
N VAL A 6 -26.55 15.26 38.62
CA VAL A 6 -25.34 15.70 37.91
C VAL A 6 -24.58 14.46 37.45
N PHE A 7 -24.59 14.20 36.15
CA PHE A 7 -23.75 13.17 35.53
C PHE A 7 -22.33 13.71 35.38
N MET A 8 -21.40 13.24 36.20
CA MET A 8 -19.97 13.50 36.06
C MET A 8 -19.42 12.53 35.01
N MET A 9 -19.15 13.04 33.81
CA MET A 9 -18.57 12.28 32.70
C MET A 9 -17.06 12.18 32.91
N LEU A 10 -16.59 10.98 33.26
CA LEU A 10 -15.17 10.65 33.37
C LEU A 10 -14.60 10.49 31.94
N ILE A 11 -13.81 11.45 31.46
CA ILE A 11 -13.08 11.30 30.20
C ILE A 11 -11.79 10.54 30.51
N VAL A 12 -11.78 9.24 30.20
CA VAL A 12 -10.54 8.45 30.15
C VAL A 12 -9.81 8.85 28.87
N VAL A 13 -8.79 9.69 29.00
CA VAL A 13 -7.88 9.98 27.88
C VAL A 13 -6.91 8.82 27.77
N CYS A 14 -7.27 7.82 26.97
CA CYS A 14 -6.36 6.76 26.57
C CYS A 14 -5.32 7.39 25.63
N SER A 15 -4.06 7.47 26.06
CA SER A 15 -2.95 7.97 25.26
C SER A 15 -2.62 6.93 24.19
N CYS A 16 -3.41 6.91 23.12
CA CYS A 16 -3.16 6.07 21.94
C CYS A 16 -2.17 6.79 21.02
N SER A 17 -1.12 6.09 20.61
CA SER A 17 -0.27 6.48 19.48
C SER A 17 -1.16 6.88 18.29
N ASN A 18 -1.09 8.15 17.89
CA ASN A 18 -1.87 8.71 16.78
C ASN A 18 -1.35 8.13 15.45
N SER A 19 -1.88 6.98 15.03
CA SER A 19 -1.71 6.51 13.66
C SER A 19 -2.84 7.10 12.79
N GLN A 20 -2.48 7.85 11.75
CA GLN A 20 -3.46 8.31 10.78
C GLN A 20 -3.52 7.30 9.63
N ARG A 21 -4.73 6.79 9.34
CA ARG A 21 -4.99 5.93 8.19
C ARG A 21 -5.88 6.64 7.20
N MET A 22 -5.51 6.57 5.93
CA MET A 22 -6.26 7.14 4.82
C MET A 22 -6.45 6.05 3.78
N HIS A 23 -7.70 5.69 3.52
CA HIS A 23 -8.07 4.83 2.40
C HIS A 23 -8.52 5.71 1.23
N GLY A 24 -8.12 5.38 0.01
CA GLY A 24 -8.47 6.18 -1.16
C GLY A 24 -8.29 5.45 -2.47
N THR A 25 -8.77 6.10 -3.54
CA THR A 25 -8.77 5.56 -4.90
C THR A 25 -8.23 6.53 -5.95
N ASN A 26 -7.84 7.74 -5.55
CA ASN A 26 -7.28 8.73 -6.45
C ASN A 26 -5.76 8.50 -6.60
N PRO A 27 -5.23 8.22 -7.80
CA PRO A 27 -3.80 8.03 -8.01
C PRO A 27 -2.96 9.24 -7.57
N GLN A 28 -3.50 10.45 -7.71
CA GLN A 28 -2.80 11.71 -7.39
C GLN A 28 -2.38 11.79 -5.92
N ASP A 29 -3.11 11.12 -5.03
CA ASP A 29 -2.84 11.12 -3.60
C ASP A 29 -1.55 10.34 -3.27
N ILE A 30 -1.07 9.51 -4.21
CA ILE A 30 0.11 8.67 -4.06
C ILE A 30 1.20 8.89 -5.13
N ASP A 31 1.02 9.87 -6.03
CA ASP A 31 1.98 10.25 -7.09
C ASP A 31 3.36 10.67 -6.52
N GLY A 32 3.41 11.10 -5.26
CA GLY A 32 4.66 11.41 -4.57
C GLY A 32 5.48 10.18 -4.15
N PHE A 33 4.86 9.00 -4.09
CA PHE A 33 5.50 7.74 -3.71
C PHE A 33 5.74 6.83 -4.91
N LEU A 34 4.82 6.87 -5.88
CA LEU A 34 4.81 6.05 -7.07
C LEU A 34 4.82 6.89 -8.35
N ASN A 35 5.62 6.51 -9.33
CA ASN A 35 5.74 7.18 -10.62
C ASN A 35 4.89 6.47 -11.68
N PHE A 36 3.77 7.08 -12.05
CA PHE A 36 2.86 6.57 -13.08
C PHE A 36 3.10 7.12 -14.49
N LYS A 37 4.20 7.86 -14.72
CA LYS A 37 4.47 8.53 -16.01
C LYS A 37 4.55 7.56 -17.19
N ASN A 38 5.21 6.42 -16.99
CA ASN A 38 5.45 5.42 -18.05
C ASN A 38 4.40 4.31 -18.05
N TYR A 39 3.76 4.07 -16.89
CA TYR A 39 2.85 2.96 -16.67
C TYR A 39 1.66 3.46 -15.84
N LYS A 40 0.72 4.14 -16.51
CA LYS A 40 -0.44 4.72 -15.85
C LYS A 40 -1.49 3.63 -15.56
N PRO A 41 -1.89 3.42 -14.30
CA PRO A 41 -2.98 2.49 -13.98
C PRO A 41 -4.34 3.08 -14.43
N ILE A 42 -5.28 2.19 -14.74
CA ILE A 42 -6.68 2.56 -15.01
C ILE A 42 -7.44 2.90 -13.73
N ALA A 43 -7.06 2.29 -12.62
CA ALA A 43 -7.64 2.52 -11.30
C ALA A 43 -6.61 2.18 -10.22
N VAL A 44 -6.80 2.77 -9.04
CA VAL A 44 -5.97 2.52 -7.86
C VAL A 44 -6.90 2.36 -6.66
N GLU A 45 -6.54 1.48 -5.75
CA GLU A 45 -7.06 1.44 -4.39
C GLU A 45 -5.86 1.38 -3.44
N TYR A 46 -5.87 2.16 -2.36
CA TYR A 46 -4.75 2.18 -1.44
C TYR A 46 -5.17 2.46 0.00
N GLU A 47 -4.31 2.06 0.93
CA GLU A 47 -4.32 2.51 2.32
C GLU A 47 -2.95 3.10 2.67
N LEU A 48 -2.96 4.36 3.10
CA LEU A 48 -1.81 5.07 3.60
C LEU A 48 -1.88 5.12 5.12
N THR A 49 -0.88 4.58 5.80
CA THR A 49 -0.73 4.69 7.25
C THR A 49 0.47 5.56 7.57
N ARG A 50 0.26 6.64 8.32
CA ARG A 50 1.33 7.45 8.91
C ARG A 50 1.45 7.15 10.39
N LEU A 51 2.65 6.84 10.82
CA LEU A 51 3.02 6.67 12.23
C LEU A 51 3.80 7.91 12.67
N GLY A 52 3.46 8.41 13.86
CA GLY A 52 4.06 9.61 14.43
C GLY A 52 3.15 10.84 14.36
N ASP A 53 3.40 11.79 15.25
CA ASP A 53 2.63 13.02 15.43
C ASP A 53 3.10 14.18 14.52
N GLY A 54 3.99 13.88 13.56
CA GLY A 54 4.52 14.84 12.59
C GLY A 54 5.40 15.94 13.20
N ASN A 55 5.62 15.93 14.52
CA ASN A 55 6.27 17.02 15.24
C ASN A 55 7.68 16.67 15.76
N LEU A 56 7.99 15.41 16.08
CA LEU A 56 9.30 15.03 16.63
C LEU A 56 9.73 13.60 16.23
N GLY A 57 10.29 13.44 15.03
CA GLY A 57 10.97 12.19 14.58
C GLY A 57 10.70 11.83 13.13
N PRO A 58 11.44 10.86 12.54
CA PRO A 58 11.08 10.31 11.23
C PRO A 58 9.66 9.75 11.32
N SER A 59 8.79 10.20 10.42
CA SER A 59 7.44 9.65 10.32
C SER A 59 7.52 8.40 9.46
N ASP A 60 7.37 7.24 10.09
CA ASP A 60 7.24 5.99 9.35
C ASP A 60 5.91 6.02 8.60
N LEU A 61 5.97 5.82 7.29
CA LEU A 61 4.83 5.81 6.41
C LEU A 61 4.79 4.48 5.70
N THR A 62 3.65 3.82 5.77
CA THR A 62 3.35 2.61 5.02
C THR A 62 2.29 2.92 3.99
N LEU A 63 2.55 2.58 2.73
CA LEU A 63 1.59 2.63 1.64
C LEU A 63 1.37 1.20 1.14
N GLU A 64 0.13 0.74 1.26
CA GLU A 64 -0.36 -0.49 0.66
C GLU A 64 -1.26 -0.10 -0.51
N ALA A 65 -1.07 -0.68 -1.71
CA ALA A 65 -1.91 -0.34 -2.85
C ALA A 65 -2.16 -1.52 -3.80
N VAL A 66 -3.26 -1.42 -4.56
CA VAL A 66 -3.56 -2.23 -5.74
C VAL A 66 -3.65 -1.29 -6.92
N LEU A 67 -2.83 -1.55 -7.93
CA LEU A 67 -2.85 -0.83 -9.20
C LEU A 67 -3.50 -1.74 -10.24
N TYR A 68 -4.57 -1.26 -10.88
CA TYR A 68 -5.24 -1.96 -11.96
C TYR A 68 -4.75 -1.42 -13.29
N TYR A 69 -4.50 -2.29 -14.26
CA TYR A 69 -3.97 -1.93 -15.58
C TYR A 69 -4.82 -2.51 -16.71
N ASP A 70 -4.78 -1.87 -17.87
CA ASP A 70 -5.16 -2.55 -19.11
C ASP A 70 -4.07 -3.57 -19.51
N ALA A 71 -4.46 -4.58 -20.28
CA ALA A 71 -3.56 -5.66 -20.67
C ALA A 71 -2.31 -5.19 -21.43
N THR A 72 -2.40 -4.10 -22.20
CA THR A 72 -1.29 -3.59 -23.00
C THR A 72 -0.25 -2.93 -22.10
N THR A 73 -0.67 -2.02 -21.23
CA THR A 73 0.21 -1.36 -20.25
C THR A 73 0.81 -2.37 -19.29
N PHE A 74 0.00 -3.32 -18.82
CA PHE A 74 0.43 -4.36 -17.90
C PHE A 74 1.52 -5.27 -18.48
N THR A 75 1.35 -5.69 -19.74
CA THR A 75 2.33 -6.52 -20.44
C THR A 75 3.67 -5.80 -20.54
N LYS A 76 3.68 -4.54 -20.99
CA LYS A 76 4.90 -3.72 -21.07
C LYS A 76 5.59 -3.52 -19.72
N LEU A 77 4.79 -3.26 -18.68
CA LEU A 77 5.29 -3.15 -17.31
C LEU A 77 5.96 -4.46 -16.88
N ARG A 78 5.29 -5.60 -17.06
CA ARG A 78 5.81 -6.91 -16.67
C ARG A 78 7.07 -7.29 -17.46
N GLU A 79 7.10 -7.03 -18.77
CA GLU A 79 8.27 -7.25 -19.64
C GLU A 79 9.46 -6.44 -19.14
N THR A 80 9.27 -5.14 -18.88
CA THR A 80 10.30 -4.27 -18.31
C THR A 80 10.82 -4.82 -16.99
N TYR A 81 9.95 -5.29 -16.09
CA TYR A 81 10.37 -5.90 -14.83
C TYR A 81 11.10 -7.24 -15.00
N HIS A 82 10.73 -8.03 -16.01
CA HIS A 82 11.38 -9.30 -16.30
C HIS A 82 12.78 -9.12 -16.91
N GLU A 83 12.94 -8.16 -17.83
CA GLU A 83 14.22 -7.84 -18.48
C GLU A 83 15.28 -7.34 -17.49
N ILE A 84 14.87 -6.66 -16.42
CA ILE A 84 15.76 -6.15 -15.38
C ILE A 84 16.36 -7.32 -14.54
N GLY A 85 15.87 -8.56 -14.69
CA GLY A 85 16.63 -9.76 -14.34
C GLY A 85 16.93 -9.97 -12.86
N HIS A 86 16.02 -9.58 -11.96
CA HIS A 86 16.25 -9.67 -10.52
C HIS A 86 15.46 -10.80 -9.85
N THR A 87 16.20 -11.75 -9.27
CA THR A 87 15.69 -12.73 -8.32
C THR A 87 15.32 -12.02 -7.02
N ALA A 88 14.03 -11.91 -6.75
CA ALA A 88 13.56 -11.49 -5.43
C ALA A 88 14.02 -12.51 -4.37
N PRO A 89 14.38 -12.06 -3.15
CA PRO A 89 14.43 -12.97 -2.01
C PRO A 89 13.09 -13.70 -1.91
N GLU A 90 13.07 -14.98 -1.55
CA GLU A 90 11.85 -15.76 -1.32
C GLU A 90 10.93 -15.02 -0.34
N LYS A 91 10.06 -14.18 -0.86
CA LYS A 91 9.09 -13.43 -0.06
C LYS A 91 7.73 -14.04 -0.26
N SER A 92 7.05 -14.21 0.86
CA SER A 92 5.74 -14.85 0.85
C SER A 92 4.67 -13.82 0.49
N SER A 93 3.64 -14.27 -0.23
CA SER A 93 2.41 -13.51 -0.50
C SER A 93 1.76 -12.92 0.77
N LYS A 94 2.16 -13.35 1.97
CA LYS A 94 1.69 -12.79 3.24
C LYS A 94 2.00 -11.30 3.39
N ASP A 95 3.12 -10.81 2.85
CA ASP A 95 3.49 -9.39 2.91
C ASP A 95 2.49 -8.50 2.14
N PHE A 96 1.73 -9.09 1.21
CA PHE A 96 0.76 -8.39 0.37
C PHE A 96 -0.70 -8.70 0.74
N ASN A 97 -0.94 -9.47 1.81
CA ASN A 97 -2.28 -9.80 2.27
C ASN A 97 -2.87 -8.66 3.12
N PHE A 98 -3.06 -7.50 2.50
CA PHE A 98 -3.54 -6.30 3.19
C PHE A 98 -4.93 -6.51 3.78
N LYS A 99 -5.19 -5.93 4.95
CA LYS A 99 -6.45 -6.15 5.67
C LYS A 99 -7.66 -5.70 4.85
N TRP A 100 -7.54 -4.54 4.21
CA TRP A 100 -8.58 -3.91 3.40
C TRP A 100 -8.67 -4.47 1.97
N LEU A 101 -7.73 -5.34 1.54
CA LEU A 101 -7.67 -5.83 0.16
C LEU A 101 -9.00 -6.51 -0.23
N PRO A 102 -9.57 -6.20 -1.41
CA PRO A 102 -10.81 -6.83 -1.87
C PRO A 102 -10.69 -8.36 -1.91
N LYS A 103 -11.77 -9.06 -1.53
CA LYS A 103 -11.76 -10.53 -1.44
C LYS A 103 -11.30 -11.20 -2.75
N ALA A 104 -11.78 -10.71 -3.90
CA ALA A 104 -11.38 -11.24 -5.20
C ALA A 104 -9.86 -11.16 -5.43
N VAL A 105 -9.23 -10.05 -5.02
CA VAL A 105 -7.78 -9.86 -5.14
C VAL A 105 -7.01 -10.71 -4.13
N LYS A 106 -7.54 -10.90 -2.92
CA LYS A 106 -6.99 -11.86 -1.93
C LYS A 106 -7.00 -13.29 -2.46
N ASP A 107 -8.13 -13.72 -3.03
CA ASP A 107 -8.29 -15.07 -3.58
C ASP A 107 -7.34 -15.32 -4.75
N GLU A 108 -7.11 -14.30 -5.57
CA GLU A 108 -6.12 -14.31 -6.66
C GLU A 108 -4.69 -14.40 -6.12
N LEU A 109 -4.34 -13.59 -5.10
CA LEU A 109 -3.03 -13.59 -4.45
C LEU A 109 -2.68 -14.97 -3.87
N VAL A 110 -3.63 -15.65 -3.23
CA VAL A 110 -3.43 -17.00 -2.67
C VAL A 110 -3.13 -18.04 -3.76
N LYS A 111 -3.73 -17.89 -4.94
CA LYS A 111 -3.54 -18.80 -6.08
C LYS A 111 -2.35 -18.43 -6.96
N SER A 112 -1.86 -17.20 -6.84
CA SER A 112 -0.74 -16.73 -7.65
C SER A 112 0.52 -17.57 -7.38
N PRO A 113 1.33 -17.86 -8.41
CA PRO A 113 2.62 -18.51 -8.20
C PRO A 113 3.46 -17.67 -7.22
N LYS A 114 4.40 -18.29 -6.51
CA LYS A 114 5.36 -17.56 -5.65
C LYS A 114 6.39 -16.82 -6.51
N ASN A 115 5.93 -15.90 -7.35
CA ASN A 115 6.72 -15.10 -8.28
C ASN A 115 6.75 -13.64 -7.82
N ALA A 116 6.84 -13.40 -6.50
CA ALA A 116 7.04 -12.08 -5.95
C ALA A 116 8.25 -11.44 -6.65
N ILE A 117 8.08 -10.30 -7.33
CA ILE A 117 9.20 -9.51 -7.84
C ILE A 117 9.42 -8.37 -6.85
N SER A 118 10.18 -8.65 -5.80
CA SER A 118 10.61 -7.63 -4.85
C SER A 118 11.88 -6.96 -5.37
N TYR A 119 11.77 -5.82 -6.04
CA TYR A 119 12.92 -4.92 -6.11
C TYR A 119 12.59 -3.42 -6.29
N SER A 120 13.39 -2.70 -5.51
CA SER A 120 13.78 -1.29 -5.46
C SER A 120 14.15 -0.68 -6.80
N GLY A 121 13.49 0.40 -7.21
CA GLY A 121 14.12 1.34 -8.15
C GLY A 121 13.94 0.97 -9.62
N MET A 122 12.95 1.60 -10.28
CA MET A 122 13.14 2.40 -11.51
C MET A 122 11.83 2.60 -12.27
N ALA A 123 10.95 1.60 -12.36
CA ALA A 123 9.73 1.73 -13.16
C ALA A 123 8.58 2.43 -12.41
N LEU A 124 8.31 2.05 -11.16
CA LEU A 124 7.20 2.61 -10.36
C LEU A 124 7.65 3.37 -9.11
N SER A 125 8.87 3.17 -8.59
CA SER A 125 9.38 3.95 -7.46
C SER A 125 10.91 3.87 -7.41
N SER A 126 11.54 4.88 -6.81
CA SER A 126 12.97 4.90 -6.47
C SER A 126 13.25 4.47 -5.02
N ASN A 127 12.21 4.29 -4.19
CA ASN A 127 12.39 3.87 -2.80
C ASN A 127 12.81 2.39 -2.75
N PRO A 128 13.93 2.05 -2.08
CA PRO A 128 14.40 0.66 -2.00
C PRO A 128 13.49 -0.28 -1.20
N ASN A 129 12.64 0.28 -0.36
CA ASN A 129 11.64 -0.44 0.42
C ASN A 129 10.30 -0.58 -0.31
N CYS A 130 10.18 -0.12 -1.55
CA CYS A 130 9.03 -0.39 -2.40
C CYS A 130 9.11 -1.81 -2.96
N ARG A 131 8.02 -2.57 -2.79
CA ARG A 131 7.88 -3.97 -3.19
C ARG A 131 6.64 -4.13 -4.04
N LEU A 132 6.73 -5.02 -5.02
CA LEU A 132 5.65 -5.28 -5.96
C LEU A 132 5.28 -6.76 -6.02
N TRP A 133 4.01 -7.04 -6.23
CA TRP A 133 3.51 -8.38 -6.54
C TRP A 133 2.63 -8.33 -7.76
N PHE A 134 3.00 -9.09 -8.80
CA PHE A 134 2.27 -9.11 -10.06
C PHE A 134 1.17 -10.19 -10.02
N LEU A 135 -0.05 -9.75 -10.25
CA LEU A 135 -1.23 -10.59 -10.43
C LEU A 135 -1.69 -10.52 -11.90
N ASP A 136 -2.90 -10.93 -12.25
CA ASP A 136 -3.47 -10.74 -13.59
C ASP A 136 -3.96 -9.30 -13.76
N ASN A 137 -3.29 -8.52 -14.61
CA ASN A 137 -3.55 -7.10 -14.89
C ASN A 137 -3.59 -6.20 -13.64
N LYS A 138 -2.95 -6.64 -12.56
CA LYS A 138 -2.91 -5.96 -11.27
C LYS A 138 -1.51 -6.02 -10.70
N VAL A 139 -1.13 -4.98 -9.98
CA VAL A 139 0.11 -4.93 -9.20
C VAL A 139 -0.22 -4.53 -7.78
N LEU A 140 0.12 -5.39 -6.82
CA LEU A 140 0.09 -5.02 -5.41
C LEU A 140 1.38 -4.29 -5.08
N VAL A 141 1.27 -3.22 -4.31
CA VAL A 141 2.40 -2.37 -3.90
C VAL A 141 2.45 -2.34 -2.39
N TYR A 142 3.63 -2.58 -1.84
CA TYR A 142 3.95 -2.32 -0.44
C TYR A 142 5.14 -1.38 -0.38
N TYR A 143 4.96 -0.20 0.19
CA TYR A 143 5.94 0.86 0.26
C TYR A 143 6.11 1.30 1.70
N LEU A 144 7.36 1.46 2.14
CA LEU A 144 7.70 1.86 3.51
C LEU A 144 8.75 2.99 3.50
N THR A 145 8.52 4.05 4.25
CA THR A 145 9.59 4.98 4.67
C THR A 145 10.14 4.52 6.01
N MET A 146 11.47 4.54 6.13
CA MET A 146 12.22 4.34 7.37
C MET A 146 12.96 5.63 7.71
#